data_AF-A0A3D3TH44-F1
#
_entry.id   AF-A0A3D3TH44-F1
#
_cell.length_a   1.000
_cell.length_b   1.000
_cell.length_c   1.000
_cell.angle_alpha   90.00
_cell.angle_beta   90.00
_cell.angle_gamma   90.00
#
_symmetry.space_group_name_H-M   'P 1'
#
loop_
_entity.id
_entity.type
_entity.pdbx_description
1 polymer ?
#
loop_
_entity_poly.entity_id
_entity_poly.type
_entity_poly.pdbx_seq_one_letter_code
_entity_poly.pdbx_strand_id
1 'polypeptide(L)'
;YAEAKAELGTITQDDLDRSINKLRDRVGMPHMTMGVANDPNFEFASLNPVIQEIRRERKVELACEGFRRDDIFRWAAADELIVGKIPVGAKIAQFQTFKFEDYLPEAAPDLSRQEKFDERVAALEADANGYVKIFKSTLNGGTEGFKFKVNRDYLLPIPPDQLTINPKMKQNPGWN
;
A
#
# COMPACT_ATOMS: atom_id res chain seq x y z
N TYR A 1 -0.37 15.52 -14.29
CA TYR A 1 -0.62 15.58 -15.75
C TYR A 1 -1.36 14.34 -16.23
N ALA A 2 -0.71 13.16 -16.28
CA ALA A 2 -1.31 11.93 -16.81
C ALA A 2 -2.64 11.57 -16.15
N GLU A 3 -2.68 11.55 -14.81
CA GLU A 3 -3.90 11.24 -14.07
C GLU A 3 -5.07 12.17 -14.43
N ALA A 4 -4.85 13.49 -14.45
CA ALA A 4 -5.89 14.45 -14.84
C ALA A 4 -6.42 14.19 -16.26
N LYS A 5 -5.53 13.93 -17.22
CA LYS A 5 -5.90 13.59 -18.61
C LYS A 5 -6.70 12.29 -18.69
N ALA A 6 -6.31 11.29 -17.90
CA ALA A 6 -6.97 9.99 -17.86
C ALA A 6 -8.37 10.09 -17.22
N GLU A 7 -8.52 10.84 -16.13
CA GLU A 7 -9.82 11.13 -15.50
C GLU A 7 -10.75 11.93 -16.43
N LEU A 8 -10.18 12.81 -17.27
CA LEU A 8 -10.92 13.52 -18.32
C LEU A 8 -11.29 12.63 -19.53
N GLY A 9 -10.78 11.39 -19.60
CA GLY A 9 -10.98 10.51 -20.76
C GLY A 9 -10.27 10.99 -22.04
N THR A 10 -9.26 11.86 -21.93
CA THR A 10 -8.56 12.48 -23.08
C THR A 10 -7.11 12.05 -23.22
N ILE A 11 -6.67 11.10 -22.40
CA ILE A 11 -5.28 10.60 -22.41
C ILE A 11 -4.98 9.81 -23.68
N THR A 12 -3.84 10.10 -24.28
CA THR A 12 -3.32 9.43 -25.48
C THR A 12 -1.98 8.74 -25.21
N GLN A 13 -1.47 7.98 -26.19
CA GLN A 13 -0.13 7.40 -26.11
C GLN A 13 0.95 8.50 -25.97
N ASP A 14 0.85 9.59 -26.71
CA ASP A 14 1.78 10.72 -26.62
C ASP A 14 1.81 11.33 -25.21
N ASP A 15 0.65 11.36 -24.54
CA ASP A 15 0.55 11.82 -23.15
C ASP A 15 1.29 10.88 -22.18
N LEU A 16 1.21 9.56 -22.38
CA LEU A 16 1.96 8.58 -21.62
C LEU A 16 3.46 8.70 -21.89
N ASP A 17 3.86 8.81 -23.15
CA ASP A 17 5.25 8.89 -23.61
C ASP A 17 5.99 10.12 -23.07
N ARG A 18 5.28 11.25 -22.93
CA ARG A 18 5.84 12.48 -22.36
C ARG A 18 5.79 12.55 -20.83
N SER A 19 5.13 11.62 -20.15
CA SER A 19 4.93 11.66 -18.70
C SER A 19 5.32 10.35 -18.01
N ILE A 20 4.42 9.37 -17.93
CA ILE A 20 4.64 8.09 -17.24
C ILE A 20 5.84 7.34 -17.80
N ASN A 21 5.98 7.27 -19.13
CA ASN A 21 7.09 6.52 -19.73
C ASN A 21 8.45 7.20 -19.49
N LYS A 22 8.50 8.51 -19.24
CA LYS A 22 9.74 9.17 -18.78
C LYS A 22 10.20 8.68 -17.41
N LEU A 23 9.27 8.34 -16.52
CA LEU A 23 9.59 7.77 -15.22
C LEU A 23 10.06 6.32 -15.38
N ARG A 24 9.35 5.54 -16.20
CA ARG A 24 9.70 4.15 -16.48
C ARG A 24 11.05 4.00 -17.17
N ASP A 25 11.35 4.85 -18.14
CA ASP A 25 12.66 4.91 -18.82
C ASP A 25 13.81 5.10 -17.84
N ARG A 26 13.64 5.98 -16.86
CA ARG A 26 14.66 6.29 -15.84
C ARG A 26 15.08 5.06 -15.04
N VAL A 27 14.21 4.07 -14.91
CA VAL A 27 14.44 2.83 -14.14
C VAL A 27 14.44 1.57 -15.01
N GLY A 28 14.45 1.72 -16.35
CA GLY A 28 14.48 0.59 -17.28
C GLY A 28 13.19 -0.25 -17.31
N MET A 29 12.05 0.32 -16.91
CA MET A 29 10.76 -0.38 -16.95
C MET A 29 10.14 -0.31 -18.35
N PRO A 30 9.42 -1.37 -18.80
CA PRO A 30 8.73 -1.34 -20.09
C PRO A 30 7.72 -0.20 -20.19
N HIS A 31 7.67 0.45 -21.36
CA HIS A 31 6.70 1.51 -21.63
C HIS A 31 5.27 1.02 -21.40
N MET A 32 4.49 1.88 -20.78
CA MET A 32 3.04 1.77 -20.74
C MET A 32 2.46 2.09 -22.12
N THR A 33 1.53 1.27 -22.58
CA THR A 33 0.74 1.55 -23.80
C THR A 33 -0.71 1.82 -23.44
N MET A 34 -1.49 2.38 -24.36
CA MET A 34 -2.94 2.53 -24.19
C MET A 34 -3.69 1.18 -24.05
N GLY A 35 -3.07 0.06 -24.42
CA GLY A 35 -3.63 -1.29 -24.35
C GLY A 35 -3.30 -2.01 -23.04
N VAL A 36 -3.47 -1.35 -21.89
CA VAL A 36 -3.19 -1.96 -20.57
C VAL A 36 -4.08 -3.19 -20.38
N ALA A 37 -3.44 -4.35 -20.19
CA ALA A 37 -4.15 -5.59 -19.87
C ALA A 37 -4.82 -5.50 -18.50
N ASN A 38 -5.96 -6.16 -18.35
CA ASN A 38 -6.63 -6.21 -17.06
C ASN A 38 -5.82 -7.07 -16.07
N ASP A 39 -5.33 -6.46 -15.00
CA ASP A 39 -4.56 -7.14 -13.97
C ASP A 39 -5.50 -7.63 -12.86
N PRO A 40 -5.47 -8.93 -12.48
CA PRO A 40 -6.29 -9.43 -11.37
C PRO A 40 -5.94 -8.78 -10.01
N ASN A 41 -4.80 -8.12 -9.89
CA ASN A 41 -4.35 -7.42 -8.68
C ASN A 41 -4.62 -5.92 -8.71
N PHE A 42 -5.47 -5.46 -9.62
CA PHE A 42 -5.97 -4.08 -9.60
C PHE A 42 -6.75 -3.80 -8.32
N GLU A 43 -6.42 -2.68 -7.66
CA GLU A 43 -6.92 -2.39 -6.31
C GLU A 43 -8.33 -1.77 -6.31
N PHE A 44 -8.78 -1.19 -7.44
CA PHE A 44 -10.05 -0.49 -7.56
C PHE A 44 -11.05 -1.30 -8.39
N ALA A 45 -12.27 -1.45 -7.90
CA ALA A 45 -13.28 -2.33 -8.48
C ALA A 45 -13.85 -1.82 -9.81
N SER A 46 -13.90 -0.50 -10.02
CA SER A 46 -14.67 0.11 -11.13
C SER A 46 -13.87 1.04 -12.05
N LEU A 47 -12.55 1.14 -11.88
CA LEU A 47 -11.72 2.01 -12.70
C LEU A 47 -11.18 1.29 -13.94
N ASN A 48 -11.07 2.03 -15.04
CA ASN A 48 -10.47 1.48 -16.25
C ASN A 48 -8.98 1.14 -16.04
N PRO A 49 -8.44 0.13 -16.76
CA PRO A 49 -7.06 -0.32 -16.57
C PRO A 49 -5.99 0.78 -16.69
N VAL A 50 -6.19 1.76 -17.58
CA VAL A 50 -5.23 2.86 -17.77
C VAL A 50 -5.12 3.74 -16.51
N ILE A 51 -6.25 4.15 -15.93
CA ILE A 51 -6.24 4.93 -14.68
C ILE A 51 -5.63 4.11 -13.54
N GLN A 52 -5.97 2.83 -13.43
CA GLN A 52 -5.43 1.97 -12.38
C GLN A 52 -3.91 1.84 -12.45
N GLU A 53 -3.37 1.65 -13.66
CA GLU A 53 -1.93 1.56 -13.87
C GLU A 53 -1.23 2.90 -13.59
N ILE A 54 -1.85 4.04 -13.95
CA ILE A 54 -1.32 5.37 -13.57
C ILE A 54 -1.28 5.56 -12.05
N ARG A 55 -2.34 5.15 -11.34
CA ARG A 55 -2.40 5.23 -9.87
C ARG A 55 -1.40 4.26 -9.21
N ARG A 56 -1.16 3.09 -9.82
CA ARG A 56 -0.11 2.14 -9.42
C ARG A 56 1.28 2.73 -9.60
N GLU A 57 1.57 3.33 -10.75
CA GLU A 57 2.84 4.00 -11.00
C GLU A 57 3.11 5.07 -9.94
N ARG A 58 2.09 5.89 -9.63
CA ARG A 58 2.18 6.90 -8.58
C ARG A 58 2.45 6.31 -7.20
N LYS A 59 1.82 5.19 -6.86
CA LYS A 59 2.03 4.46 -5.59
C LYS A 59 3.47 3.95 -5.46
N VAL A 60 4.05 3.47 -6.56
CA VAL A 60 5.43 2.92 -6.59
C VAL A 60 6.46 4.05 -6.59
N GLU A 61 6.31 5.02 -7.48
CA GLU A 61 7.25 6.15 -7.65
C GLU A 61 7.39 6.98 -6.39
N LEU A 62 6.28 7.25 -5.68
CA LEU A 62 6.23 8.13 -4.50
C LEU A 62 6.09 7.36 -3.18
N ALA A 63 6.50 6.10 -3.16
CA ALA A 63 6.45 5.27 -1.97
C ALA A 63 7.28 5.90 -0.84
N CYS A 64 6.73 5.92 0.38
CA CYS A 64 7.37 6.50 1.57
C CYS A 64 7.64 8.02 1.53
N GLU A 65 7.02 8.76 0.61
CA GLU A 65 7.15 10.23 0.51
C GLU A 65 5.95 11.00 1.12
N GLY A 66 5.02 10.30 1.76
CA GLY A 66 3.86 10.90 2.45
C GLY A 66 2.63 11.13 1.56
N PHE A 67 2.69 10.89 0.26
CA PHE A 67 1.57 11.14 -0.66
C PHE A 67 0.44 10.11 -0.59
N ARG A 68 0.70 8.89 -0.15
CA ARG A 68 -0.28 7.78 -0.23
C ARG A 68 -1.57 8.08 0.53
N ARG A 69 -1.49 8.73 1.69
CA ARG A 69 -2.70 9.09 2.46
C ARG A 69 -3.56 10.07 1.67
N ASP A 70 -2.94 11.16 1.21
CA ASP A 70 -3.66 12.23 0.53
C ASP A 70 -4.22 11.75 -0.82
N ASP A 71 -3.52 10.83 -1.50
CA ASP A 71 -4.01 10.13 -2.68
C ASP A 71 -5.27 9.28 -2.41
N ILE A 72 -5.24 8.43 -1.38
CA ILE A 72 -6.44 7.65 -1.02
C ILE A 72 -7.62 8.57 -0.67
N PHE A 73 -7.33 9.69 0.01
CA PHE A 73 -8.35 10.61 0.49
C PHE A 73 -9.01 11.39 -0.65
N ARG A 74 -8.21 11.95 -1.57
CA ARG A 74 -8.75 12.68 -2.73
C ARG A 74 -9.47 11.75 -3.73
N TRP A 75 -9.13 10.46 -3.75
CA TRP A 75 -9.84 9.46 -4.53
C TRP A 75 -11.11 8.94 -3.85
N ALA A 76 -11.34 9.30 -2.59
CA ALA A 76 -12.43 8.77 -1.77
C ALA A 76 -12.49 7.22 -1.77
N ALA A 77 -11.32 6.56 -1.72
CA ALA A 77 -11.20 5.10 -1.89
C ALA A 77 -10.80 4.35 -0.62
N ALA A 78 -11.19 4.86 0.55
CA ALA A 78 -10.77 4.26 1.83
C ALA A 78 -11.55 2.99 2.14
N ASP A 79 -12.80 2.90 1.67
CA ASP A 79 -13.62 1.69 1.66
C ASP A 79 -12.94 0.54 0.91
N GLU A 80 -12.32 0.83 -0.25
CA GLU A 80 -11.62 -0.17 -1.06
C GLU A 80 -10.21 -0.48 -0.56
N LEU A 81 -9.48 0.53 -0.08
CA LEU A 81 -8.02 0.44 0.16
C LEU A 81 -7.61 0.40 1.63
N ILE A 82 -8.52 0.72 2.56
CA ILE A 82 -8.21 0.77 4.01
C ILE A 82 -9.14 -0.15 4.78
N VAL A 83 -10.46 0.03 4.66
CA VAL A 83 -11.45 -0.66 5.49
C VAL A 83 -11.27 -2.18 5.39
N GLY A 84 -11.04 -2.82 6.54
CA GLY A 84 -10.89 -4.28 6.63
C GLY A 84 -9.60 -4.84 6.03
N LYS A 85 -8.71 -4.01 5.47
CA LYS A 85 -7.41 -4.47 4.98
C LYS A 85 -6.52 -4.84 6.15
N ILE A 86 -5.96 -6.04 6.09
CA ILE A 86 -5.01 -6.56 7.07
C ILE A 86 -3.63 -6.55 6.42
N PRO A 87 -2.67 -5.75 6.90
CA PRO A 87 -1.31 -5.80 6.40
C PRO A 87 -0.70 -7.16 6.71
N VAL A 88 -0.05 -7.74 5.71
CA VAL A 88 0.66 -9.01 5.82
C VAL A 88 2.16 -8.79 5.62
N GLY A 89 2.96 -9.72 6.14
CA GLY A 89 4.40 -9.70 5.98
C GLY A 89 4.89 -10.39 4.72
N ALA A 90 6.16 -10.77 4.74
CA ALA A 90 6.77 -11.63 3.73
C ALA A 90 6.17 -13.06 3.78
N LYS A 91 6.40 -13.85 2.72
CA LYS A 91 5.99 -15.26 2.70
C LYS A 91 6.92 -16.06 3.60
N ILE A 92 6.35 -16.91 4.47
CA ILE A 92 7.14 -17.74 5.39
C ILE A 92 8.15 -18.62 4.65
N ALA A 93 7.77 -19.13 3.48
CA ALA A 93 8.62 -19.98 2.65
C ALA A 93 9.98 -19.35 2.30
N GLN A 94 10.06 -18.01 2.24
CA GLN A 94 11.32 -17.30 1.96
C GLN A 94 12.34 -17.44 3.09
N PHE A 95 11.89 -17.72 4.31
CA PHE A 95 12.74 -17.88 5.47
C PHE A 95 13.10 -19.34 5.74
N GLN A 96 12.26 -20.29 5.33
CA GLN A 96 12.50 -21.71 5.58
C GLN A 96 13.73 -22.25 4.84
N THR A 97 14.05 -21.68 3.67
CA THR A 97 15.20 -22.09 2.86
C THR A 97 16.47 -21.32 3.20
N PHE A 98 16.42 -20.35 4.12
CA PHE A 98 17.56 -19.51 4.42
C PHE A 98 18.59 -20.27 5.26
N LYS A 99 19.85 -20.24 4.82
CA LYS A 99 20.99 -20.82 5.54
C LYS A 99 22.07 -19.78 5.74
N PHE A 100 22.51 -19.58 6.97
CA PHE A 100 23.61 -18.64 7.27
C PHE A 100 24.94 -19.09 6.64
N GLU A 101 25.13 -20.39 6.42
CA GLU A 101 26.34 -20.95 5.80
C GLU A 101 26.55 -20.48 4.35
N ASP A 102 25.47 -20.16 3.62
CA ASP A 102 25.58 -19.61 2.26
C ASP A 102 26.27 -18.23 2.22
N TYR A 103 26.33 -17.54 3.37
CA TYR A 103 26.81 -16.17 3.50
C TYR A 103 28.02 -16.05 4.44
N LEU A 104 28.47 -17.15 5.03
CA LEU A 104 29.61 -17.19 5.94
C LEU A 104 30.69 -18.13 5.38
N PRO A 105 31.97 -17.82 5.59
CA PRO A 105 33.03 -18.73 5.18
C PRO A 105 32.88 -20.08 5.92
N GLU A 106 33.13 -21.18 5.20
CA GLU A 106 32.95 -22.57 5.66
C GLU A 106 33.71 -22.90 6.96
N ALA A 107 34.76 -22.14 7.28
CA ALA A 107 35.54 -22.27 8.51
C ALA A 107 34.86 -21.67 9.77
N ALA A 108 33.71 -20.99 9.64
CA ALA A 108 32.99 -20.38 10.75
C ALA A 108 31.45 -20.47 10.60
N PRO A 109 30.86 -21.68 10.49
CA PRO A 109 29.42 -21.83 10.41
C PRO A 109 28.78 -21.50 11.76
N ASP A 110 27.89 -20.50 11.80
CA ASP A 110 27.15 -20.12 13.01
C ASP A 110 25.88 -20.98 13.16
N LEU A 111 26.09 -22.28 13.42
CA LEU A 111 25.01 -23.27 13.55
C LEU A 111 24.02 -22.90 14.67
N SER A 112 24.52 -22.35 15.78
CA SER A 112 23.68 -21.93 16.91
C SER A 112 22.69 -20.82 16.56
N ARG A 113 23.07 -19.95 15.61
CA ARG A 113 22.22 -18.89 15.10
C ARG A 113 21.21 -19.43 14.10
N GLN A 114 21.59 -20.43 13.30
CA GLN A 114 20.66 -21.12 12.41
C GLN A 114 19.54 -21.80 13.19
N GLU A 115 19.87 -22.57 14.23
CA GLU A 115 18.87 -23.24 15.07
C GLU A 115 17.87 -22.26 15.68
N LYS A 116 18.36 -21.15 16.24
CA LYS A 116 17.51 -20.07 16.78
C LYS A 116 16.66 -19.39 15.71
N PHE A 117 17.17 -19.26 14.50
CA PHE A 117 16.40 -18.69 13.40
C PHE A 117 15.28 -19.64 12.95
N ASP A 118 15.60 -20.92 12.77
CA ASP A 118 14.64 -21.95 12.40
C ASP A 118 13.53 -22.09 13.47
N GLU A 119 13.89 -22.03 14.76
CA GLU A 119 12.92 -21.99 15.87
C GLU A 119 11.98 -20.78 15.77
N ARG A 120 12.52 -19.59 15.49
CA ARG A 120 11.71 -18.37 15.32
C ARG A 120 10.80 -18.44 14.12
N VAL A 121 11.28 -18.98 12.99
CA VAL A 121 10.47 -19.17 11.77
C VAL A 121 9.34 -20.17 12.03
N ALA A 122 9.62 -21.26 12.76
CA ALA A 122 8.61 -22.25 13.14
C ALA A 122 7.51 -21.67 14.04
N ALA A 123 7.81 -20.64 14.83
CA ALA A 123 6.84 -19.94 15.67
C ALA A 123 5.97 -18.89 14.93
N LEU A 124 6.27 -18.59 13.66
CA LEU A 124 5.49 -17.64 12.87
C LEU A 124 4.16 -18.26 12.40
N GLU A 125 3.11 -17.45 12.40
CA GLU A 125 1.81 -17.83 11.85
C GLU A 125 1.62 -17.21 10.47
N ALA A 126 1.20 -18.02 9.51
CA ALA A 126 0.83 -17.57 8.17
C ALA A 126 -0.69 -17.42 8.00
N ASP A 127 -1.08 -16.58 7.03
CA ASP A 127 -2.41 -16.61 6.45
C ASP A 127 -2.57 -17.78 5.44
N ALA A 128 -3.75 -17.88 4.82
CA ALA A 128 -4.04 -18.92 3.84
C ALA A 128 -3.13 -18.88 2.59
N ASN A 129 -2.48 -17.75 2.32
CA ASN A 129 -1.59 -17.54 1.19
C ASN A 129 -0.10 -17.68 1.57
N GLY A 130 0.19 -18.03 2.82
CA GLY A 130 1.55 -18.23 3.33
C GLY A 130 2.25 -16.96 3.81
N TYR A 131 1.57 -15.82 3.92
CA TYR A 131 2.16 -14.57 4.41
C TYR A 131 2.13 -14.49 5.93
N VAL A 132 3.22 -13.99 6.52
CA VAL A 132 3.33 -13.81 7.97
C VAL A 132 2.28 -12.83 8.49
N LYS A 133 1.54 -13.22 9.53
CA LYS A 133 0.61 -12.34 10.25
C LYS A 133 1.36 -11.46 11.25
N ILE A 134 1.99 -10.40 10.76
CA ILE A 134 2.82 -9.49 11.58
C ILE A 134 1.99 -8.82 12.68
N PHE A 135 0.77 -8.38 12.36
CA PHE A 135 -0.06 -7.62 13.28
C PHE A 135 -0.99 -8.49 14.13
N LYS A 136 -0.76 -9.80 14.30
CA LYS A 136 -1.67 -10.70 15.04
C LYS A 136 -1.96 -10.27 16.49
N SER A 137 -0.99 -9.66 17.17
CA SER A 137 -1.12 -9.17 18.55
C SER A 137 -1.58 -7.71 18.64
N THR A 138 -1.74 -7.06 17.49
CA THR A 138 -2.05 -5.64 17.34
C THR A 138 -3.22 -5.50 16.35
N LEU A 139 -3.64 -4.30 15.96
CA LEU A 139 -4.69 -4.11 14.95
C LEU A 139 -5.94 -5.01 15.15
N ASN A 140 -6.56 -4.93 16.33
CA ASN A 140 -7.75 -5.72 16.69
C ASN A 140 -7.54 -7.25 16.61
N GLY A 141 -6.39 -7.74 17.09
CA GLY A 141 -6.06 -9.17 17.06
C GLY A 141 -5.71 -9.71 15.68
N GLY A 142 -5.41 -8.82 14.71
CA GLY A 142 -5.03 -9.19 13.35
C GLY A 142 -6.13 -9.83 12.51
N THR A 143 -7.40 -9.75 12.93
CA THR A 143 -8.54 -10.39 12.25
C THR A 143 -9.47 -9.40 11.55
N GLU A 144 -9.56 -8.16 12.03
CA GLU A 144 -10.56 -7.19 11.54
C GLU A 144 -9.99 -6.12 10.60
N GLY A 145 -8.66 -6.01 10.50
CA GLY A 145 -7.98 -5.02 9.68
C GLY A 145 -8.12 -3.58 10.16
N PHE A 146 -7.79 -2.63 9.28
CA PHE A 146 -7.93 -1.20 9.59
C PHE A 146 -9.40 -0.79 9.73
N LYS A 147 -9.66 0.04 10.73
CA LYS A 147 -10.95 0.68 10.96
C LYS A 147 -10.89 2.10 10.42
N PHE A 148 -11.64 2.36 9.37
CA PHE A 148 -11.82 3.70 8.81
C PHE A 148 -13.31 3.96 8.65
N LYS A 149 -13.78 5.08 9.20
CA LYS A 149 -15.17 5.52 9.06
C LYS A 149 -15.26 6.46 7.86
N VAL A 150 -15.76 5.92 6.73
CA VAL A 150 -15.88 6.63 5.44
C VAL A 150 -16.58 7.98 5.56
N ASN A 151 -17.55 8.13 6.47
CA ASN A 151 -18.29 9.38 6.65
C ASN A 151 -17.67 10.36 7.67
N ARG A 152 -16.44 10.11 8.15
CA ARG A 152 -15.79 10.90 9.22
C ARG A 152 -14.29 11.07 9.02
N ASP A 153 -13.57 9.97 8.81
CA ASP A 153 -12.11 9.91 8.99
C ASP A 153 -11.30 10.53 7.83
N TYR A 154 -11.97 10.99 6.76
CA TYR A 154 -11.33 11.80 5.71
C TYR A 154 -10.90 13.18 6.21
N LEU A 155 -11.55 13.70 7.25
CA LEU A 155 -11.22 14.99 7.85
C LEU A 155 -10.83 14.77 9.31
N LEU A 156 -9.79 15.44 9.76
CA LEU A 156 -9.40 15.45 11.16
C LEU A 156 -10.39 16.28 11.99
N PRO A 157 -10.60 15.97 13.27
CA PRO A 157 -11.43 16.81 14.14
C PRO A 157 -10.80 18.19 14.30
N ILE A 158 -11.65 19.22 14.33
CA ILE A 158 -11.25 20.56 14.75
C ILE A 158 -11.01 20.55 16.26
N PRO A 159 -9.89 21.09 16.77
CA PRO A 159 -9.61 21.14 18.20
C PRO A 159 -10.71 21.88 18.99
N PRO A 160 -11.17 21.35 20.15
CA PRO A 160 -12.25 21.96 20.93
C PRO A 160 -12.01 23.42 21.34
N ASP A 161 -10.75 23.78 21.61
CA ASP A 161 -10.38 25.16 21.98
C ASP A 161 -10.70 26.15 20.85
N GLN A 162 -10.53 25.73 19.59
CA GLN A 162 -10.84 26.58 18.43
C GLN A 162 -12.34 26.79 18.26
N LEU A 163 -13.16 25.78 18.59
CA LEU A 163 -14.62 25.90 18.60
C LEU A 163 -15.11 26.81 19.72
N THR A 164 -14.41 26.84 20.85
CA THR A 164 -14.71 27.74 21.98
C THR A 164 -14.35 29.18 21.64
N ILE A 165 -13.20 29.41 21.01
CA ILE A 165 -12.73 30.74 20.58
C ILE A 165 -13.63 31.33 19.50
N ASN A 166 -14.08 30.51 18.54
CA ASN A 166 -14.95 30.94 17.47
C ASN A 166 -16.27 30.13 17.45
N PRO A 167 -17.32 30.60 18.15
CA PRO A 167 -18.62 29.93 18.21
C PRO A 167 -19.33 29.79 16.86
N LYS A 168 -18.89 30.48 15.80
CA LYS A 168 -19.44 30.32 14.45
C LYS A 168 -18.85 29.12 13.71
N MET A 169 -17.72 28.57 14.19
CA MET A 169 -17.07 27.41 13.61
C MET A 169 -17.86 26.15 13.97
N LYS A 170 -18.09 25.29 12.98
CA LYS A 170 -18.75 23.98 13.17
C LYS A 170 -17.73 22.88 13.03
N GLN A 171 -17.91 21.81 13.80
CA GLN A 171 -17.08 20.62 13.72
C GLN A 171 -17.19 19.94 12.35
N ASN A 172 -16.12 19.25 11.95
CA ASN A 172 -16.11 18.40 10.76
C ASN A 172 -17.13 17.24 10.89
N PRO A 173 -17.74 16.79 9.78
CA PRO A 173 -18.78 15.74 9.80
C PRO A 173 -18.35 14.48 10.56
N GLY A 174 -19.26 13.95 11.39
CA GLY A 174 -19.06 12.71 12.16
C GLY A 174 -18.16 12.83 13.39
N TRP A 175 -17.56 14.00 13.63
CA TRP A 175 -16.86 14.33 14.87
C TRP A 175 -17.80 15.10 15.81
N ASN A 176 -17.74 14.78 17.11
CA ASN A 176 -18.52 15.41 18.17
C ASN A 176 -17.59 16.04 19.19
#